data_AF-A0A8S3YHY3-F1
#
_entry.id   AF-A0A8S3YHY3-F1
#
_cell.length_a   1.000
_cell.length_b   1.000
_cell.length_c   1.000
_cell.angle_alpha   90.00
_cell.angle_beta   90.00
_cell.angle_gamma   90.00
#
_symmetry.space_group_name_H-M   'P 1'
#
loop_
_entity.id
_entity.type
_entity.pdbx_description
1 polymer ?
#
loop_
_entity_poly.entity_id
_entity_poly.type
_entity_poly.pdbx_seq_one_letter_code
_entity_poly.pdbx_strand_id
1 'polypeptide(L)'
;MELRINGLDCQQAVEQLGTSICYTQEYTSRLCCEVCRPRKQPTRTGCEYGDHSQQCSNISPGDCYDVRNRQICCDTCDKLRKRDAAIGCEYGDMSVRCDAVRQNPGLCYRPENQRICCESCSQSRNVSNPACPWGNFDQNLCQMFDDQTHNVRVNCYSHQKRRLCCQTCERLKDWLPHNLPDDCQYGDRPVIFSTSHYGRLNCSTILNYFSVDECSTNPAVYVNCCYTCHRHLQGRG
;
A
#
# COMPACT_ATOMS: atom_id res chain seq x y z
N MET A 1 -52.17 31.79 0.18
CA MET A 1 -50.80 32.12 0.58
C MET A 1 -49.89 31.43 -0.41
N GLU A 2 -49.10 32.18 -1.17
CA GLU A 2 -48.20 31.64 -2.19
C GLU A 2 -46.99 31.05 -1.47
N LEU A 3 -46.71 29.75 -1.66
CA LEU A 3 -45.53 29.13 -1.05
C LEU A 3 -44.28 29.72 -1.71
N ARG A 4 -43.37 30.27 -0.89
CA ARG A 4 -42.07 30.78 -1.36
C ARG A 4 -40.94 30.16 -0.58
N ILE A 5 -39.87 29.81 -1.28
CA ILE A 5 -38.68 29.14 -0.76
C ILE A 5 -37.54 30.15 -0.84
N ASN A 6 -37.09 30.69 0.29
CA ASN A 6 -36.12 31.80 0.29
C ASN A 6 -36.53 32.98 -0.62
N GLY A 7 -37.84 33.26 -0.70
CA GLY A 7 -38.40 34.31 -1.56
C GLY A 7 -38.66 33.92 -3.03
N LEU A 8 -38.22 32.74 -3.45
CA LEU A 8 -38.40 32.19 -4.80
C LEU A 8 -39.70 31.37 -4.90
N ASP A 9 -40.31 31.32 -6.09
CA ASP A 9 -41.33 30.31 -6.36
C ASP A 9 -40.72 28.90 -6.49
N CYS A 10 -41.56 27.87 -6.52
CA CYS A 10 -41.10 26.48 -6.58
C CYS A 10 -40.22 26.19 -7.82
N GLN A 11 -40.53 26.77 -8.98
CA GLN A 11 -39.78 26.50 -10.20
C GLN A 11 -38.39 27.14 -10.11
N GLN A 12 -38.34 28.42 -9.73
CA GLN A 12 -37.10 29.16 -9.53
C GLN A 12 -36.22 28.51 -8.46
N ALA A 13 -36.82 28.03 -7.36
CA ALA A 13 -36.10 27.34 -6.31
C ALA A 13 -35.47 26.03 -6.79
N VAL A 14 -36.21 25.19 -7.53
CA VAL A 14 -35.64 23.93 -8.07
C VAL A 14 -34.53 24.21 -9.09
N GLU A 15 -34.67 25.25 -9.89
CA GLU A 15 -33.66 25.63 -10.90
C GLU A 15 -32.39 26.21 -10.27
N GLN A 16 -32.53 27.06 -9.24
CA GLN A 16 -31.39 27.73 -8.61
C GLN A 16 -30.75 26.90 -7.48
N LEU A 17 -31.56 26.18 -6.71
CA LEU A 17 -31.12 25.40 -5.54
C LEU A 17 -31.06 23.89 -5.83
N GLY A 18 -31.35 23.47 -7.06
CA GLY A 18 -31.27 22.07 -7.46
C GLY A 18 -32.43 21.20 -6.97
N THR A 19 -32.45 19.97 -7.48
CA THR A 19 -33.53 19.01 -7.26
C THR A 19 -33.54 18.41 -5.85
N SER A 20 -32.49 18.61 -5.06
CA SER A 20 -32.41 18.17 -3.67
C SER A 20 -33.53 18.73 -2.80
N ILE A 21 -34.08 19.90 -3.15
CA ILE A 21 -35.21 20.46 -2.42
C ILE A 21 -36.46 19.60 -2.58
N CYS A 22 -36.60 18.78 -3.62
CA CYS A 22 -37.79 17.94 -3.78
C CYS A 22 -37.95 16.82 -2.72
N TYR A 23 -36.97 16.63 -1.83
CA TYR A 23 -37.02 15.65 -0.74
C TYR A 23 -37.72 16.12 0.54
N THR A 24 -37.91 17.42 0.77
CA THR A 24 -38.54 17.89 2.03
C THR A 24 -40.05 18.06 1.91
N GLN A 25 -40.76 17.92 3.04
CA GLN A 25 -42.21 17.94 3.08
C GLN A 25 -42.81 19.28 2.61
N GLU A 26 -42.18 20.41 2.94
CA GLU A 26 -42.59 21.75 2.48
C GLU A 26 -42.66 21.83 0.94
N TYR A 27 -41.75 21.13 0.28
CA TYR A 27 -41.57 21.13 -1.17
C TYR A 27 -42.34 20.00 -1.88
N THR A 28 -43.04 19.16 -1.12
CA THR A 28 -44.05 18.21 -1.63
C THR A 28 -45.49 18.75 -1.55
N SER A 29 -45.66 20.00 -1.09
CA SER A 29 -46.95 20.71 -1.17
C SER A 29 -47.47 20.73 -2.61
N ARG A 30 -48.80 20.87 -2.78
CA ARG A 30 -49.46 20.83 -4.10
C ARG A 30 -48.78 21.75 -5.13
N LEU A 31 -48.30 22.92 -4.71
CA LEU A 31 -47.66 23.92 -5.56
C LEU A 31 -46.28 23.45 -6.08
N CYS A 32 -45.41 22.95 -5.20
CA CYS A 32 -44.09 22.45 -5.63
C CYS A 32 -44.15 21.04 -6.22
N CYS A 33 -45.21 20.27 -5.93
CA CYS A 33 -45.42 18.94 -6.47
C CYS A 33 -45.49 18.95 -8.01
N GLU A 34 -46.10 19.96 -8.63
CA GLU A 34 -46.15 20.09 -10.10
C GLU A 34 -44.74 20.22 -10.73
N VAL A 35 -43.79 20.82 -10.01
CA VAL A 35 -42.41 20.99 -10.46
C VAL A 35 -41.56 19.75 -10.16
N CYS A 36 -41.70 19.17 -8.96
CA CYS A 36 -40.90 18.04 -8.52
C CYS A 36 -41.34 16.71 -9.15
N ARG A 37 -42.66 16.49 -9.32
CA ARG A 37 -43.22 15.21 -9.81
C ARG A 37 -42.66 14.77 -11.17
N PRO A 38 -42.52 15.63 -12.19
CA PRO A 38 -41.94 15.23 -13.48
C PRO A 38 -40.46 14.85 -13.40
N ARG A 39 -39.74 15.32 -12.37
CA ARG A 39 -38.31 15.04 -12.16
C ARG A 39 -38.07 13.77 -11.35
N LYS A 40 -39.11 13.20 -10.75
CA LYS A 40 -39.03 11.98 -9.95
C LYS A 40 -38.69 10.78 -10.83
N GLN A 41 -37.65 10.04 -10.46
CA GLN A 41 -37.22 8.78 -11.07
C GLN A 41 -37.62 7.62 -10.14
N PRO A 42 -38.75 6.93 -10.39
CA PRO A 42 -39.31 5.96 -9.45
C PRO A 42 -38.44 4.71 -9.26
N THR A 43 -37.57 4.41 -10.22
CA THR A 43 -36.67 3.24 -10.20
C THR A 43 -35.43 3.46 -9.35
N ARG A 44 -35.18 4.68 -8.86
CA ARG A 44 -34.01 5.05 -8.06
C ARG A 44 -34.43 5.31 -6.62
N THR A 45 -34.85 4.26 -5.92
CA THR A 45 -35.31 4.34 -4.53
C THR A 45 -34.27 5.00 -3.64
N GLY A 46 -34.68 6.04 -2.91
CA GLY A 46 -33.81 6.86 -2.06
C GLY A 46 -33.00 7.92 -2.80
N CYS A 47 -33.10 7.99 -4.14
CA CYS A 47 -32.41 8.93 -5.03
C CYS A 47 -33.33 9.41 -6.15
N GLU A 48 -34.63 9.48 -5.86
CA GLU A 48 -35.66 9.70 -6.86
C GLU A 48 -35.55 11.07 -7.53
N TYR A 49 -34.95 12.06 -6.86
CA TYR A 49 -34.70 13.39 -7.40
C TYR A 49 -33.20 13.65 -7.63
N GLY A 50 -32.37 12.61 -7.54
CA GLY A 50 -30.92 12.70 -7.59
C GLY A 50 -30.29 12.94 -6.21
N ASP A 51 -29.19 13.68 -6.16
CA ASP A 51 -28.51 14.00 -4.90
C ASP A 51 -29.41 14.79 -3.93
N HIS A 52 -29.26 14.51 -2.64
CA HIS A 52 -29.95 15.18 -1.52
C HIS A 52 -29.26 16.47 -1.07
N SER A 53 -28.10 16.81 -1.64
CA SER A 53 -27.37 18.02 -1.31
C SER A 53 -26.67 18.61 -2.53
N GLN A 54 -26.69 19.93 -2.67
CA GLN A 54 -25.90 20.62 -3.69
C GLN A 54 -24.39 20.47 -3.47
N GLN A 55 -23.95 20.18 -2.24
CA GLN A 55 -22.53 20.00 -1.92
C GLN A 55 -21.94 18.74 -2.57
N CYS A 56 -22.78 17.86 -3.12
CA CYS A 56 -22.37 16.65 -3.81
C CYS A 56 -21.59 16.92 -5.11
N SER A 57 -21.55 18.15 -5.63
CA SER A 57 -20.67 18.51 -6.76
C SER A 57 -19.18 18.60 -6.38
N ASN A 58 -18.87 18.71 -5.08
CA ASN A 58 -17.51 18.94 -4.57
C ASN A 58 -16.89 17.71 -3.91
N ILE A 59 -17.61 16.58 -3.84
CA ILE A 59 -17.05 15.36 -3.22
C ILE A 59 -16.04 14.69 -4.15
N SER A 60 -15.02 14.11 -3.56
CA SER A 60 -14.05 13.27 -4.25
C SER A 60 -14.56 11.82 -4.36
N PRO A 61 -14.03 11.00 -5.29
CA PRO A 61 -14.39 9.59 -5.37
C PRO A 61 -14.23 8.83 -4.05
N GLY A 62 -13.18 9.12 -3.28
CA GLY A 62 -12.92 8.51 -1.98
C GLY A 62 -14.03 8.78 -0.95
N ASP A 63 -14.73 9.90 -1.05
CA ASP A 63 -15.81 10.26 -0.13
C ASP A 63 -17.03 9.33 -0.27
N CYS A 64 -17.20 8.65 -1.41
CA CYS A 64 -18.29 7.70 -1.66
C CYS A 64 -18.14 6.35 -0.94
N TYR A 65 -16.98 6.10 -0.32
CA TYR A 65 -16.83 4.97 0.61
C TYR A 65 -17.56 5.19 1.93
N ASP A 66 -17.80 6.44 2.33
CA ASP A 66 -18.65 6.76 3.48
C ASP A 66 -20.12 6.51 3.10
N VAL A 67 -20.81 5.70 3.91
CA VAL A 67 -22.20 5.29 3.66
C VAL A 67 -23.14 6.49 3.64
N ARG A 68 -22.92 7.47 4.52
CA ARG A 68 -23.75 8.69 4.61
C ARG A 68 -23.57 9.55 3.38
N ASN A 69 -22.32 9.76 2.93
CA ASN A 69 -22.06 10.48 1.69
C ASN A 69 -22.68 9.77 0.49
N ARG A 70 -22.59 8.44 0.42
CA ARG A 70 -23.20 7.66 -0.66
C ARG A 70 -24.72 7.75 -0.68
N GLN A 71 -25.37 7.88 0.49
CA GLN A 71 -26.82 8.08 0.58
C GLN A 71 -27.23 9.51 0.19
N ILE A 72 -26.49 10.52 0.64
CA ILE A 72 -26.78 11.92 0.36
C ILE A 72 -26.42 12.28 -1.09
N CYS A 73 -25.30 11.77 -1.60
CA CYS A 73 -24.72 12.10 -2.90
C CYS A 73 -24.77 10.91 -3.86
N CYS A 74 -25.88 10.20 -3.87
CA CYS A 74 -26.00 8.95 -4.61
C CYS A 74 -25.87 9.08 -6.13
N ASP A 75 -26.34 10.16 -6.75
CA ASP A 75 -26.17 10.37 -8.18
C ASP A 75 -24.73 10.65 -8.54
N THR A 76 -24.07 11.49 -7.74
CA THR A 76 -22.65 11.75 -7.93
C THR A 76 -21.84 10.47 -7.70
N CYS A 77 -22.09 9.74 -6.62
CA CYS A 77 -21.36 8.50 -6.36
C CYS A 77 -21.60 7.45 -7.45
N ASP A 78 -22.83 7.25 -7.92
CA ASP A 78 -23.11 6.34 -9.04
C ASP A 78 -22.31 6.71 -10.30
N LYS A 79 -22.11 8.01 -10.57
CA LYS A 79 -21.30 8.50 -11.70
C LYS A 79 -19.80 8.32 -11.48
N LEU A 80 -19.31 8.49 -10.25
CA LEU A 80 -17.89 8.31 -9.89
C LEU A 80 -17.50 6.83 -9.78
N ARG A 81 -18.48 5.93 -9.72
CA ARG A 81 -18.25 4.49 -9.60
C ARG A 81 -17.66 3.89 -10.88
N LYS A 82 -16.52 3.22 -10.74
CA LYS A 82 -15.87 2.41 -11.77
C LYS A 82 -16.52 1.03 -11.81
N ARG A 83 -17.15 0.67 -12.94
CA ARG A 83 -17.92 -0.58 -13.08
C ARG A 83 -17.06 -1.85 -13.03
N ASP A 84 -15.84 -1.78 -13.56
CA ASP A 84 -14.91 -2.91 -13.65
C ASP A 84 -13.81 -2.87 -12.57
N ALA A 85 -14.02 -2.06 -11.52
CA ALA A 85 -13.07 -1.99 -10.42
C ALA A 85 -13.13 -3.24 -9.54
N ALA A 86 -12.01 -3.56 -8.91
CA ALA A 86 -11.95 -4.61 -7.89
C ALA A 86 -12.90 -4.30 -6.72
N ILE A 87 -13.41 -5.35 -6.06
CA ILE A 87 -14.25 -5.21 -4.87
C ILE A 87 -13.50 -4.42 -3.80
N GLY A 88 -14.14 -3.38 -3.26
CA GLY A 88 -13.55 -2.44 -2.31
C GLY A 88 -12.73 -1.30 -2.94
N CYS A 89 -12.66 -1.25 -4.28
CA CYS A 89 -12.00 -0.20 -5.07
C CYS A 89 -12.93 0.50 -6.04
N GLU A 90 -14.25 0.44 -5.80
CA GLU A 90 -15.28 0.88 -6.74
C GLU A 90 -15.17 2.36 -7.10
N TYR A 91 -14.50 3.16 -6.28
CA TYR A 91 -14.24 4.58 -6.53
C TYR A 91 -12.74 4.91 -6.69
N GLY A 92 -11.89 3.88 -6.83
CA GLY A 92 -10.44 4.02 -6.79
C GLY A 92 -9.89 4.04 -5.36
N ASP A 93 -8.78 4.76 -5.16
CA ASP A 93 -8.18 4.94 -3.84
C ASP A 93 -9.15 5.64 -2.86
N MET A 94 -9.25 5.13 -1.63
CA MET A 94 -10.10 5.68 -0.57
C MET A 94 -9.54 6.98 0.02
N SER A 95 -8.26 7.28 -0.20
CA SER A 95 -7.59 8.46 0.33
C SER A 95 -6.77 9.16 -0.73
N VAL A 96 -6.78 10.49 -0.71
CA VAL A 96 -5.85 11.31 -1.51
C VAL A 96 -4.39 11.13 -1.09
N ARG A 97 -4.13 10.60 0.12
CA ARG A 97 -2.76 10.43 0.67
C ARG A 97 -2.02 9.21 0.12
N CYS A 98 -2.45 8.66 -1.01
CA CYS A 98 -1.82 7.51 -1.64
C CYS A 98 -0.57 7.85 -2.46
N ASP A 99 -0.18 9.12 -2.54
CA ASP A 99 1.06 9.54 -3.22
C ASP A 99 2.32 8.88 -2.64
N ALA A 100 2.39 8.72 -1.31
CA ALA A 100 3.50 8.01 -0.67
C ALA A 100 3.58 6.54 -1.11
N VAL A 101 2.43 5.90 -1.34
CA VAL A 101 2.36 4.52 -1.86
C VAL A 101 2.75 4.46 -3.33
N ARG A 102 2.38 5.47 -4.14
CA ARG A 102 2.80 5.55 -5.55
C ARG A 102 4.31 5.73 -5.68
N GLN A 103 4.91 6.55 -4.81
CA GLN A 103 6.36 6.79 -4.78
C GLN A 103 7.14 5.61 -4.20
N ASN A 104 6.55 4.90 -3.23
CA ASN A 104 7.12 3.68 -2.65
C ASN A 104 6.09 2.53 -2.66
N PRO A 105 5.96 1.80 -3.78
CA PRO A 105 5.02 0.68 -3.91
C PRO A 105 5.20 -0.39 -2.84
N GLY A 106 6.40 -0.54 -2.27
CA GLY A 106 6.66 -1.45 -1.17
C GLY A 106 5.74 -1.25 0.03
N LEU A 107 5.22 -0.04 0.22
CA LEU A 107 4.23 0.26 1.27
C LEU A 107 2.92 -0.55 1.11
N CYS A 108 2.66 -1.10 -0.07
CA CYS A 108 1.57 -2.02 -0.33
C CYS A 108 1.74 -3.39 0.37
N TYR A 109 2.87 -3.72 1.01
CA TYR A 109 2.89 -4.90 1.89
C TYR A 109 2.10 -4.68 3.20
N ARG A 110 1.73 -3.44 3.54
CA ARG A 110 0.87 -3.15 4.68
C ARG A 110 -0.60 -3.35 4.29
N PRO A 111 -1.37 -4.20 4.99
CA PRO A 111 -2.77 -4.45 4.65
C PRO A 111 -3.64 -3.19 4.62
N GLU A 112 -3.38 -2.24 5.53
CA GLU A 112 -4.10 -0.97 5.57
C GLU A 112 -3.88 -0.14 4.30
N ASN A 113 -2.65 -0.07 3.80
CA ASN A 113 -2.34 0.63 2.55
C ASN A 113 -2.95 -0.09 1.35
N GLN A 114 -2.97 -1.43 1.32
CA GLN A 114 -3.67 -2.15 0.25
C GLN A 114 -5.16 -1.85 0.22
N ARG A 115 -5.78 -1.65 1.39
CA ARG A 115 -7.21 -1.31 1.48
C ARG A 115 -7.47 0.14 1.06
N ILE A 116 -6.70 1.07 1.61
CA ILE A 116 -6.93 2.51 1.41
C ILE A 116 -6.44 2.97 0.03
N CYS A 117 -5.30 2.44 -0.43
CA CYS A 117 -4.64 2.80 -1.69
C CYS A 117 -4.73 1.67 -2.70
N CYS A 118 -5.91 1.08 -2.80
CA CYS A 118 -6.09 -0.20 -3.49
C CYS A 118 -5.90 -0.10 -5.01
N GLU A 119 -6.29 1.02 -5.62
CA GLU A 119 -6.03 1.26 -7.05
C GLU A 119 -4.54 1.48 -7.28
N SER A 120 -3.89 2.33 -6.47
CA SER A 120 -2.45 2.56 -6.54
C SER A 120 -1.66 1.25 -6.38
N CYS A 121 -1.99 0.44 -5.37
CA CYS A 121 -1.32 -0.84 -5.15
C CYS A 121 -1.56 -1.84 -6.27
N SER A 122 -2.76 -1.86 -6.86
CA SER A 122 -3.05 -2.72 -8.01
C SER A 122 -2.24 -2.31 -9.24
N GLN A 123 -2.16 -1.01 -9.53
CA GLN A 123 -1.42 -0.48 -10.68
C GLN A 123 0.09 -0.69 -10.56
N SER A 124 0.64 -0.57 -9.34
CA SER A 124 2.08 -0.79 -9.12
C SER A 124 2.45 -2.27 -8.94
N ARG A 125 1.49 -3.19 -9.04
CA ARG A 125 1.73 -4.62 -8.83
C ARG A 125 2.45 -5.24 -10.04
N ASN A 126 3.64 -5.79 -9.82
CA ASN A 126 4.36 -6.59 -10.79
C ASN A 126 3.72 -7.99 -10.90
N VAL A 127 2.89 -8.18 -11.93
CA VAL A 127 2.20 -9.45 -12.19
C VAL A 127 3.18 -10.55 -12.65
N SER A 128 4.28 -10.17 -13.30
CA SER A 128 5.31 -11.10 -13.76
C SER A 128 6.16 -11.67 -12.62
N ASN A 129 6.17 -11.03 -11.45
CA ASN A 129 6.85 -11.53 -10.26
C ASN A 129 5.93 -11.55 -9.03
N PRO A 130 5.07 -12.59 -8.89
CA PRO A 130 4.15 -12.71 -7.76
C PRO A 130 4.83 -12.86 -6.40
N ALA A 131 6.09 -13.31 -6.36
CA ALA A 131 6.87 -13.43 -5.13
C ALA A 131 7.37 -12.07 -4.62
N CYS A 132 7.47 -11.08 -5.51
CA CYS A 132 7.93 -9.73 -5.23
C CYS A 132 7.02 -8.68 -5.90
N PRO A 133 5.72 -8.66 -5.58
CA PRO A 133 4.72 -7.93 -6.33
C PRO A 133 4.91 -6.41 -6.29
N TRP A 134 5.58 -5.87 -5.26
CA TRP A 134 5.78 -4.43 -5.12
C TRP A 134 7.24 -4.05 -4.88
N GLY A 135 8.18 -4.96 -5.18
CA GLY A 135 9.59 -4.73 -4.90
C GLY A 135 9.92 -4.75 -3.41
N ASN A 136 10.90 -3.94 -3.01
CA ASN A 136 11.29 -3.78 -1.60
C ASN A 136 10.30 -2.90 -0.83
N PHE A 137 9.97 -3.30 0.39
CA PHE A 137 9.08 -2.59 1.32
C PHE A 137 9.55 -1.17 1.61
N ASP A 138 10.85 -1.02 1.90
CA ASP A 138 11.48 0.25 2.22
C ASP A 138 12.96 0.16 1.82
N GLN A 139 13.45 1.15 1.08
CA GLN A 139 14.81 1.13 0.53
C GLN A 139 15.87 1.14 1.62
N ASN A 140 15.65 1.88 2.71
CA ASN A 140 16.61 2.01 3.80
C ASN A 140 16.63 0.75 4.69
N LEU A 141 15.47 0.13 4.93
CA LEU A 141 15.38 -1.12 5.68
C LEU A 141 15.87 -2.33 4.87
N CYS A 142 15.76 -2.27 3.54
CA CYS A 142 16.20 -3.30 2.61
C CYS A 142 17.56 -3.00 1.97
N GLN A 143 18.35 -2.12 2.58
CA GLN A 143 19.73 -1.88 2.15
C GLN A 143 20.55 -3.18 2.31
N MET A 144 21.27 -3.56 1.27
CA MET A 144 21.99 -4.83 1.21
C MET A 144 23.15 -4.86 2.22
N PHE A 145 23.92 -3.78 2.26
CA PHE A 145 25.12 -3.65 3.06
C PHE A 145 25.01 -2.48 4.03
N ASP A 146 25.74 -2.58 5.14
CA ASP A 146 26.00 -1.46 6.03
C ASP A 146 27.07 -0.54 5.42
N ASP A 147 26.80 0.76 5.34
CA ASP A 147 27.69 1.71 4.63
C ASP A 147 29.07 1.86 5.28
N GLN A 148 29.18 1.61 6.58
CA GLN A 148 30.44 1.75 7.32
C GLN A 148 31.27 0.47 7.25
N THR A 149 30.62 -0.66 7.45
CA THR A 149 31.29 -1.95 7.64
C THR A 149 31.28 -2.85 6.41
N HIS A 150 30.51 -2.48 5.37
CA HIS A 150 30.30 -3.27 4.15
C HIS A 150 29.75 -4.69 4.41
N ASN A 151 29.25 -4.96 5.62
CA ASN A 151 28.67 -6.26 5.97
C ASN A 151 27.25 -6.36 5.45
N VAL A 152 26.82 -7.58 5.12
CA VAL A 152 25.42 -7.87 4.80
C VAL A 152 24.54 -7.45 5.97
N ARG A 153 23.58 -6.57 5.70
CA ARG A 153 22.64 -6.01 6.69
C ARG A 153 21.28 -6.71 6.65
N VAL A 154 20.84 -7.11 5.46
CA VAL A 154 19.54 -7.75 5.26
C VAL A 154 19.60 -9.26 5.54
N ASN A 155 18.73 -9.75 6.42
CA ASN A 155 18.65 -11.18 6.70
C ASN A 155 17.69 -11.89 5.72
N CYS A 156 18.19 -12.24 4.54
CA CYS A 156 17.39 -12.93 3.51
C CYS A 156 17.04 -14.40 3.84
N TYR A 157 17.63 -14.98 4.90
CA TYR A 157 17.25 -16.29 5.40
C TYR A 157 15.94 -16.27 6.21
N SER A 158 15.51 -15.10 6.71
CA SER A 158 14.20 -14.93 7.32
C SER A 158 13.12 -14.81 6.26
N HIS A 159 12.13 -15.70 6.28
CA HIS A 159 11.01 -15.68 5.34
C HIS A 159 10.31 -14.31 5.27
N GLN A 160 10.08 -13.67 6.42
CA GLN A 160 9.45 -12.35 6.48
C GLN A 160 10.33 -11.28 5.82
N LYS A 161 11.63 -11.25 6.13
CA LYS A 161 12.55 -10.29 5.53
C LYS A 161 12.73 -10.52 4.05
N ARG A 162 12.82 -11.77 3.60
CA ARG A 162 12.87 -12.12 2.18
C ARG A 162 11.63 -11.64 1.43
N ARG A 163 10.44 -11.78 2.01
CA ARG A 163 9.21 -11.24 1.40
C ARG A 163 9.21 -9.72 1.33
N LEU A 164 9.68 -9.03 2.37
CA LEU A 164 9.67 -7.56 2.41
C LEU A 164 10.82 -6.94 1.60
N CYS A 165 11.97 -7.60 1.48
CA CYS A 165 13.16 -7.11 0.80
C CYS A 165 13.52 -8.00 -0.39
N CYS A 166 12.50 -8.51 -1.10
CA CYS A 166 12.65 -9.54 -2.12
C CYS A 166 13.61 -9.14 -3.25
N GLN A 167 13.52 -7.92 -3.79
CA GLN A 167 14.45 -7.44 -4.80
C GLN A 167 15.89 -7.40 -4.28
N THR A 168 16.10 -6.94 -3.04
CA THR A 168 17.44 -6.94 -2.45
C THR A 168 17.95 -8.37 -2.27
N CYS A 169 17.11 -9.29 -1.81
CA CYS A 169 17.52 -10.68 -1.59
C CYS A 169 17.88 -11.42 -2.88
N GLU A 170 17.15 -11.19 -3.97
CA GLU A 170 17.52 -11.74 -5.28
C GLU A 170 18.83 -11.12 -5.78
N ARG A 171 19.00 -9.79 -5.67
CA ARG A 171 20.28 -9.15 -6.03
C ARG A 171 21.46 -9.63 -5.19
N LEU A 172 21.24 -9.93 -3.92
CA LEU A 172 22.27 -10.46 -3.02
C LEU A 172 22.68 -11.86 -3.46
N LYS A 173 21.71 -12.69 -3.86
CA LYS A 173 21.96 -14.03 -4.42
C LYS A 173 22.77 -13.94 -5.72
N ASP A 174 22.40 -13.03 -6.63
CA ASP A 174 23.08 -12.83 -7.92
C ASP A 174 24.52 -12.30 -7.76
N TRP A 175 24.80 -11.57 -6.68
CA TRP A 175 26.14 -11.04 -6.39
C TRP A 175 27.13 -12.12 -5.95
N LEU A 176 26.65 -13.27 -5.49
CA LEU A 176 27.47 -14.31 -4.89
C LEU A 176 27.96 -15.36 -5.90
N PRO A 177 29.10 -16.03 -5.61
CA PRO A 177 29.55 -17.17 -6.40
C PRO A 177 28.52 -18.29 -6.46
N HIS A 178 28.37 -18.93 -7.62
CA HIS A 178 27.38 -19.99 -7.83
C HIS A 178 27.74 -21.32 -7.16
N ASN A 179 28.96 -21.46 -6.63
CA ASN A 179 29.44 -22.66 -5.96
C ASN A 179 29.24 -22.64 -4.44
N LEU A 180 28.46 -21.68 -3.91
CA LEU A 180 28.11 -21.67 -2.51
C LEU A 180 27.10 -22.78 -2.16
N PRO A 181 27.18 -23.36 -0.96
CA PRO A 181 26.16 -24.27 -0.44
C PRO A 181 24.75 -23.64 -0.46
N ASP A 182 23.71 -24.47 -0.59
CA ASP A 182 22.31 -24.02 -0.64
C ASP A 182 21.88 -23.23 0.60
N ASP A 183 22.41 -23.60 1.77
CA ASP A 183 22.18 -22.91 3.04
C ASP A 183 23.00 -21.61 3.19
N CYS A 184 23.84 -21.30 2.20
CA CYS A 184 24.66 -20.10 2.05
C CYS A 184 24.30 -19.25 0.82
N GLN A 185 23.14 -19.48 0.19
CA GLN A 185 22.77 -18.80 -1.07
C GLN A 185 22.60 -17.26 -0.97
N TYR A 186 22.56 -16.69 0.24
CA TYR A 186 22.56 -15.24 0.46
C TYR A 186 23.84 -14.76 1.17
N GLY A 187 24.85 -15.61 1.22
CA GLY A 187 26.15 -15.32 1.82
C GLY A 187 26.06 -15.24 3.35
N ASP A 188 26.92 -14.41 3.93
CA ASP A 188 26.99 -14.26 5.38
C ASP A 188 25.68 -13.73 5.96
N ARG A 189 25.26 -14.32 7.07
CA ARG A 189 24.12 -13.86 7.86
C ARG A 189 24.51 -12.61 8.63
N PRO A 190 23.61 -11.62 8.77
CA PRO A 190 23.87 -10.47 9.64
C PRO A 190 23.92 -10.93 11.09
N VAL A 191 25.13 -11.16 11.60
CA VAL A 191 25.40 -11.64 12.95
C VAL A 191 26.44 -10.76 13.62
N ILE A 192 26.33 -10.63 14.94
CA ILE A 192 27.34 -9.98 15.78
C ILE A 192 27.75 -10.96 16.87
N PHE A 193 29.03 -11.28 16.91
CA PHE A 193 29.67 -12.10 17.93
C PHE A 193 30.18 -11.19 19.05
N SER A 194 29.69 -11.39 20.26
CA SER A 194 30.17 -10.68 21.44
C SER A 194 31.30 -11.47 22.09
N THR A 195 32.47 -10.86 22.20
CA THR A 195 33.67 -11.45 22.82
C THR A 195 34.07 -10.64 24.05
N SER A 196 34.65 -11.30 25.05
CA SER A 196 35.12 -10.64 26.28
C SER A 196 36.28 -9.68 26.03
N HIS A 197 37.18 -10.02 25.10
CA HIS A 197 38.43 -9.29 24.86
C HIS A 197 38.37 -8.30 23.70
N TYR A 198 37.61 -8.61 22.64
CA TYR A 198 37.61 -7.84 21.39
C TYR A 198 36.28 -7.13 21.12
N GLY A 199 35.33 -7.20 22.06
CA GLY A 199 34.02 -6.59 21.93
C GLY A 199 33.18 -7.26 20.84
N ARG A 200 32.53 -6.45 20.00
CA ARG A 200 31.54 -6.88 19.00
C ARG A 200 32.21 -7.11 17.64
N LEU A 201 32.25 -8.36 17.21
CA LEU A 201 32.80 -8.78 15.92
C LEU A 201 31.68 -9.23 14.98
N ASN A 202 31.95 -9.23 13.69
CA ASN A 202 31.06 -9.75 12.64
C ASN A 202 31.86 -10.74 11.79
N CYS A 203 31.26 -11.25 10.71
CA CYS A 203 31.94 -12.22 9.85
C CYS A 203 33.21 -11.69 9.19
N SER A 204 33.25 -10.41 8.78
CA SER A 204 34.45 -9.83 8.17
C SER A 204 35.58 -9.53 9.16
N THR A 205 35.28 -9.39 10.45
CA THR A 205 36.29 -9.07 11.47
C THR A 205 36.68 -10.23 12.36
N ILE A 206 35.84 -11.25 12.53
CA ILE A 206 36.10 -12.35 13.47
C ILE A 206 37.38 -13.12 13.14
N LEU A 207 37.63 -13.36 11.85
CA LEU A 207 38.83 -14.09 11.40
C LEU A 207 40.10 -13.23 11.41
N ASN A 208 40.01 -11.94 11.72
CA ASN A 208 41.20 -11.10 11.96
C ASN A 208 41.72 -11.25 13.40
N TYR A 209 40.86 -11.66 14.33
CA TYR A 209 41.21 -11.85 15.74
C TYR A 209 41.32 -13.33 16.14
N PHE A 210 40.66 -14.22 15.41
CA PHE A 210 40.67 -15.66 15.63
C PHE A 210 41.18 -16.40 14.37
N SER A 211 41.58 -17.67 14.53
CA SER A 211 42.07 -18.49 13.42
C SER A 211 40.96 -18.77 12.40
N VAL A 212 41.34 -18.98 11.13
CA VAL A 212 40.45 -19.53 10.08
C VAL A 212 39.87 -20.89 10.50
N ASP A 213 40.51 -21.61 11.42
CA ASP A 213 40.00 -22.88 11.94
C ASP A 213 38.63 -22.74 12.63
N GLU A 214 38.26 -21.53 13.10
CA GLU A 214 36.92 -21.23 13.60
C GLU A 214 35.82 -21.56 12.59
N CYS A 215 36.11 -21.47 11.29
CA CYS A 215 35.17 -21.87 10.25
C CYS A 215 34.82 -23.37 10.29
N SER A 216 35.64 -24.20 10.92
CA SER A 216 35.41 -25.65 11.05
C SER A 216 35.09 -26.05 12.50
N THR A 217 35.68 -25.38 13.49
CA THR A 217 35.57 -25.74 14.90
C THR A 217 34.39 -25.05 15.60
N ASN A 218 33.91 -23.92 15.07
CA ASN A 218 32.85 -23.14 15.69
C ASN A 218 31.58 -23.14 14.82
N PRO A 219 30.54 -23.91 15.20
CA PRO A 219 29.31 -24.03 14.41
C PRO A 219 28.61 -22.69 14.16
N ALA A 220 28.70 -21.74 15.11
CA ALA A 220 28.08 -20.43 14.94
C ALA A 220 28.79 -19.61 13.87
N VAL A 221 30.13 -19.68 13.79
CA VAL A 221 30.91 -19.02 12.74
C VAL A 221 30.65 -19.70 11.41
N TYR A 222 30.71 -21.04 11.34
CA TYR A 222 30.44 -21.80 10.12
C TYR A 222 29.08 -21.45 9.50
N VAL A 223 28.01 -21.50 10.29
CA VAL A 223 26.63 -21.29 9.80
C VAL A 223 26.35 -19.84 9.43
N ASN A 224 26.89 -18.87 10.19
CA ASN A 224 26.58 -17.46 9.97
C ASN A 224 27.57 -16.76 9.04
N CYS A 225 28.81 -17.21 8.96
CA CYS A 225 29.88 -16.61 8.16
C CYS A 225 30.26 -17.49 6.97
N CYS A 226 29.28 -18.19 6.40
CA CYS A 226 29.50 -19.23 5.41
C CYS A 226 30.22 -18.71 4.15
N TYR A 227 29.93 -17.49 3.67
CA TYR A 227 30.61 -16.92 2.50
C TYR A 227 32.03 -16.49 2.84
N THR A 228 32.22 -15.82 3.98
CA THR A 228 33.55 -15.45 4.46
C THR A 228 34.42 -16.71 4.64
N CYS A 229 33.89 -17.74 5.31
CA CYS A 229 34.58 -19.00 5.53
C CYS A 229 34.92 -19.70 4.20
N HIS A 230 33.96 -19.78 3.27
CA HIS A 230 34.19 -20.36 1.94
C HIS A 230 35.35 -19.66 1.22
N ARG A 231 35.39 -18.32 1.23
CA ARG A 231 36.48 -17.54 0.61
C ARG A 231 37.84 -17.84 1.23
N HIS A 232 37.94 -17.91 2.57
CA HIS A 232 39.20 -18.19 3.25
C HIS A 232 39.69 -19.63 3.08
N LEU A 233 38.77 -20.60 3.01
CA LEU A 233 39.11 -22.00 2.80
C LEU A 233 39.57 -22.26 1.35
N GLN A 234 38.97 -21.61 0.35
CA GLN A 234 39.40 -21.76 -1.06
C GLN A 234 40.67 -20.99 -1.40
N GLY A 235 40.97 -19.87 -0.71
CA GLY A 235 42.20 -19.09 -0.94
C GLY A 235 43.47 -19.68 -0.32
N ARG A 236 43.38 -20.81 0.40
CA ARG A 236 44.53 -21.53 0.99
C ARG A 236 45.03 -22.69 0.12
N GLY A 237 44.43 -22.92 -1.06
CA GLY A 237 44.80 -23.96 -2.03
C GLY A 237 45.77 -23.47 -3.09
#